data_AF-A0A1I3IIW2-F1
#
_entry.id   AF-A0A1I3IIW2-F1
#
_cell.length_a   1.000
_cell.length_b   1.000
_cell.length_c   1.000
_cell.angle_alpha   90.00
_cell.angle_beta   90.00
_cell.angle_gamma   90.00
#
_symmetry.space_group_name_H-M   'P 1'
#
loop_
_entity.id
_entity.type
_entity.pdbx_description
1 polymer ?
#
loop_
_entity_poly.entity_id
_entity_poly.type
_entity_poly.pdbx_seq_one_letter_code
_entity_poly.pdbx_strand_id
1 'polypeptide(L)'
;MRLNIIQKGLMLFIITMIIFFLVYYFFGDLHYFDNTMMANSFVMPIVYALVAFFSVRNIWKKENTINFSLAFKNAFLPMFIGGFLSILSIFIFLNYLNTPAKDLLNYQYVSTQKAQLDEEYSKSKKILAKKEDIADLEQKYQERLQSFAPERVKDKDMFTARFFMLYFAAILIYDLIFSLFIGAFFRSRSAK
;
A
#
# COMPACT_ATOMS: atom_id res chain seq x y z
N MET A 1 -20.68 20.89 -7.00
CA MET A 1 -19.24 20.54 -7.03
C MET A 1 -18.83 19.48 -6.00
N ARG A 2 -19.14 19.63 -4.70
CA ARG A 2 -18.78 18.64 -3.64
C ARG A 2 -19.33 17.23 -3.86
N LEU A 3 -20.57 17.08 -4.35
CA LEU A 3 -21.15 15.77 -4.66
C LEU A 3 -20.33 14.96 -5.69
N ASN A 4 -19.73 15.64 -6.68
CA ASN A 4 -18.93 14.98 -7.71
C ASN A 4 -17.58 14.44 -7.15
N ILE A 5 -17.03 15.09 -6.13
CA ILE A 5 -15.79 14.65 -5.46
C ILE A 5 -16.05 13.38 -4.66
N ILE A 6 -17.11 13.38 -3.85
CA ILE A 6 -17.49 12.22 -3.02
C ILE A 6 -17.83 11.02 -3.92
N GLN A 7 -18.59 11.25 -4.99
CA GLN A 7 -18.92 10.20 -5.97
C GLN A 7 -17.67 9.55 -6.58
N LYS A 8 -16.65 10.32 -6.95
CA LYS A 8 -15.38 9.78 -7.45
C LYS A 8 -14.61 9.01 -6.39
N GLY A 9 -14.64 9.47 -5.13
CA GLY A 9 -14.05 8.75 -4.01
C GLY A 9 -14.75 7.40 -3.75
N LEU A 10 -16.09 7.38 -3.80
CA LEU A 10 -16.88 6.14 -3.69
C LEU A 10 -16.65 5.20 -4.88
N MET A 11 -16.53 5.75 -6.09
CA MET A 11 -16.17 4.96 -7.27
C MET A 11 -14.77 4.35 -7.11
N LEU A 12 -13.79 5.12 -6.63
CA LEU A 12 -12.45 4.62 -6.35
C LEU A 12 -12.48 3.51 -5.30
N PHE A 13 -13.25 3.69 -4.22
CA PHE A 13 -13.48 2.66 -3.22
C PHE A 13 -14.01 1.36 -3.86
N ILE A 14 -15.06 1.45 -4.70
CA ILE A 14 -15.62 0.27 -5.37
C ILE A 14 -14.58 -0.42 -6.25
N ILE A 15 -13.81 0.35 -7.06
CA ILE A 15 -12.75 -0.20 -7.90
C ILE A 15 -11.68 -0.90 -7.06
N THR A 16 -11.23 -0.27 -5.97
CA THR A 16 -10.24 -0.87 -5.06
C THR A 16 -10.77 -2.15 -4.43
N MET A 17 -12.03 -2.17 -3.99
CA MET A 17 -12.64 -3.38 -3.42
C MET A 17 -12.78 -4.50 -4.45
N ILE A 18 -13.13 -4.18 -5.70
CA ILE A 18 -13.14 -5.17 -6.79
C ILE A 18 -11.74 -5.75 -7.00
N ILE A 19 -10.70 -4.91 -7.09
CA ILE A 19 -9.32 -5.37 -7.25
C ILE A 19 -8.90 -6.25 -6.05
N PHE A 20 -9.20 -5.81 -4.83
CA PHE A 20 -8.95 -6.58 -3.63
C PHE A 20 -9.60 -7.97 -3.71
N PHE A 21 -10.90 -8.05 -4.05
CA PHE A 21 -11.59 -9.33 -4.16
C PHE A 21 -11.08 -10.18 -5.33
N LEU A 22 -10.68 -9.58 -6.45
CA LEU A 22 -10.04 -10.31 -7.54
C LEU A 22 -8.73 -10.96 -7.09
N VAL A 23 -7.87 -10.20 -6.40
CA VAL A 23 -6.62 -10.75 -5.84
C VAL A 23 -6.94 -11.83 -4.81
N TYR A 24 -7.87 -11.56 -3.90
CA TYR A 24 -8.26 -12.50 -2.86
C TYR A 24 -8.85 -13.82 -3.41
N TYR A 25 -9.75 -13.78 -4.39
CA TYR A 25 -10.42 -14.98 -4.92
C TYR A 25 -9.57 -15.75 -5.94
N PHE A 26 -8.82 -15.05 -6.80
CA PHE A 26 -8.07 -15.70 -7.88
C PHE A 26 -6.59 -15.94 -7.54
N PHE A 27 -6.05 -15.24 -6.55
CA PHE A 27 -4.63 -15.26 -6.19
C PHE A 27 -4.40 -15.48 -4.69
N GLY A 28 -5.43 -15.96 -3.97
CA GLY A 28 -5.47 -16.19 -2.53
C GLY A 28 -4.80 -17.49 -2.04
N ASP A 29 -3.81 -17.99 -2.77
CA ASP A 29 -3.19 -19.30 -2.56
C ASP A 29 -1.77 -19.22 -1.96
N LEU A 30 -0.88 -20.14 -2.35
CA LEU A 30 0.50 -20.26 -1.84
C LEU A 30 1.34 -18.98 -1.99
N HIS A 31 0.99 -18.08 -2.91
CA HIS A 31 1.70 -16.81 -3.16
C HIS A 31 0.85 -15.58 -2.82
N TYR A 32 -0.16 -15.72 -1.96
CA TYR A 32 -1.12 -14.66 -1.70
C TYR A 32 -0.49 -13.35 -1.18
N PHE A 33 0.48 -13.43 -0.27
CA PHE A 33 1.22 -12.27 0.22
C PHE A 33 1.96 -11.53 -0.91
N ASP A 34 2.72 -12.25 -1.74
CA ASP A 34 3.50 -11.67 -2.83
C ASP A 34 2.59 -11.05 -3.90
N ASN A 35 1.50 -11.73 -4.26
CA ASN A 35 0.49 -11.24 -5.19
C ASN A 35 -0.18 -9.95 -4.67
N THR A 36 -0.50 -9.92 -3.37
CA THR A 36 -1.05 -8.74 -2.71
C THR A 36 -0.06 -7.58 -2.71
N MET A 37 1.21 -7.84 -2.40
CA MET A 37 2.27 -6.82 -2.44
C MET A 37 2.48 -6.28 -3.85
N MET A 38 2.48 -7.14 -4.87
CA MET A 38 2.63 -6.73 -6.27
C MET A 38 1.46 -5.84 -6.72
N ALA A 39 0.22 -6.23 -6.42
CA ALA A 39 -0.96 -5.44 -6.73
C ALA A 39 -0.91 -4.05 -6.05
N ASN A 40 -0.56 -4.01 -4.76
CA ASN A 40 -0.44 -2.74 -4.01
C ASN A 40 0.71 -1.86 -4.49
N SER A 41 1.79 -2.45 -5.00
CA SER A 41 2.97 -1.70 -5.45
C SER A 41 2.85 -1.15 -6.87
N PHE A 42 2.11 -1.83 -7.75
CA PHE A 42 2.05 -1.46 -9.17
C PHE A 42 0.64 -1.11 -9.66
N VAL A 43 -0.38 -1.87 -9.27
CA VAL A 43 -1.76 -1.67 -9.77
C VAL A 43 -2.42 -0.50 -9.04
N MET A 44 -2.38 -0.51 -7.70
CA MET A 44 -3.07 0.49 -6.88
C MET A 44 -2.58 1.94 -7.13
N PRO A 45 -1.27 2.22 -7.22
CA PRO A 45 -0.80 3.58 -7.47
C PRO A 45 -1.28 4.12 -8.82
N ILE A 46 -1.29 3.28 -9.86
CA ILE A 46 -1.78 3.64 -11.20
C ILE A 46 -3.28 3.95 -11.15
N VAL A 47 -4.07 3.08 -10.51
CA VAL A 47 -5.53 3.29 -10.39
C VAL A 47 -5.84 4.60 -9.68
N TYR A 48 -5.17 4.87 -8.55
CA TYR A 48 -5.37 6.09 -7.77
C TYR A 48 -4.94 7.33 -8.56
N ALA A 49 -3.78 7.25 -9.23
CA ALA A 49 -3.28 8.32 -10.08
C ALA A 49 -4.23 8.64 -11.24
N LEU A 50 -4.77 7.63 -11.92
CA LEU A 50 -5.72 7.81 -13.01
C LEU A 50 -7.02 8.45 -12.52
N VAL A 51 -7.59 7.97 -11.42
CA VAL A 51 -8.81 8.56 -10.87
C VAL A 51 -8.58 10.01 -10.44
N ALA A 52 -7.47 10.32 -9.78
CA ALA A 52 -7.11 11.69 -9.41
C ALA A 52 -6.92 12.58 -10.65
N PHE A 53 -6.18 12.11 -11.66
CA PHE A 53 -5.96 12.84 -12.90
C PHE A 53 -7.27 13.14 -13.63
N PHE A 54 -8.11 12.13 -13.87
CA PHE A 54 -9.40 12.30 -14.53
C PHE A 54 -10.36 13.12 -13.68
N SER A 55 -10.26 13.03 -12.36
CA SER A 55 -11.06 13.84 -11.45
C SER A 55 -10.84 15.34 -11.71
N VAL A 56 -9.57 15.76 -11.81
CA VAL A 56 -9.18 17.15 -12.06
C VAL A 56 -9.42 17.54 -13.51
N ARG A 57 -9.03 16.69 -14.47
CA ARG A 57 -9.23 16.92 -15.91
C ARG A 57 -10.68 17.19 -16.27
N ASN A 58 -11.62 16.47 -15.67
CA ASN A 58 -13.05 16.66 -15.97
C ASN A 58 -13.59 18.02 -15.51
N ILE A 59 -12.96 18.64 -14.51
CA ILE A 59 -13.31 19.99 -14.05
C ILE A 59 -12.59 21.01 -14.92
N TRP A 60 -11.30 20.80 -15.19
CA TRP A 60 -10.52 21.63 -16.09
C TRP A 60 -11.18 21.80 -17.46
N LYS A 61 -11.73 20.72 -18.04
CA LYS A 61 -12.49 20.78 -19.30
C LYS A 61 -13.80 21.55 -19.23
N LYS A 62 -14.41 21.68 -18.04
CA LYS A 62 -15.69 22.38 -17.86
C LYS A 62 -15.47 23.87 -17.57
N GLU A 63 -14.44 24.19 -16.81
CA GLU A 63 -14.18 25.54 -16.31
C GLU A 63 -13.13 26.29 -17.13
N ASN A 64 -12.49 25.64 -18.11
CA ASN A 64 -11.40 26.12 -18.97
C ASN A 64 -10.13 26.57 -18.25
N THR A 65 -10.19 26.99 -16.99
CA THR A 65 -9.05 27.34 -16.15
C THR A 65 -9.34 26.93 -14.73
N ILE A 66 -8.38 26.33 -14.04
CA ILE A 66 -8.52 25.95 -12.63
C ILE A 66 -7.32 26.42 -11.82
N ASN A 67 -7.57 26.89 -10.60
CA ASN A 67 -6.50 27.27 -9.68
C ASN A 67 -5.92 26.04 -8.97
N PHE A 68 -4.74 26.23 -8.36
CA PHE A 68 -4.01 25.17 -7.66
C PHE A 68 -4.86 24.49 -6.57
N SER A 69 -5.53 25.28 -5.72
CA SER A 69 -6.30 24.77 -4.59
C SER A 69 -7.45 23.86 -5.04
N LEU A 70 -8.15 24.25 -6.10
CA LEU A 70 -9.22 23.47 -6.68
C LEU A 70 -8.70 22.17 -7.32
N ALA A 71 -7.60 22.24 -8.07
CA ALA A 71 -6.97 21.05 -8.65
C ALA A 71 -6.48 20.08 -7.56
N PHE A 72 -5.74 20.59 -6.57
CA PHE A 72 -5.25 19.81 -5.42
C PHE A 72 -6.40 19.11 -4.69
N LYS A 73 -7.45 19.84 -4.33
CA LYS A 73 -8.59 19.29 -3.59
C LYS A 73 -9.32 18.20 -4.38
N ASN A 74 -9.45 18.36 -5.70
CA ASN A 74 -10.12 17.39 -6.57
C ASN A 74 -9.24 16.19 -6.92
N ALA A 75 -7.93 16.26 -6.72
CA ALA A 75 -7.03 15.09 -6.75
C ALA A 75 -7.04 14.36 -5.41
N PHE A 76 -6.82 15.10 -4.31
CA PHE A 76 -6.60 14.54 -2.98
C PHE A 76 -7.85 13.91 -2.37
N LEU A 77 -8.98 14.62 -2.34
CA LEU A 77 -10.15 14.13 -1.62
C LEU A 77 -10.72 12.81 -2.17
N PRO A 78 -10.82 12.58 -3.50
CA PRO A 78 -11.25 11.29 -4.00
C PRO A 78 -10.31 10.15 -3.58
N MET A 79 -8.99 10.36 -3.65
CA MET A 79 -8.01 9.37 -3.21
C MET A 79 -8.11 9.10 -1.71
N PHE A 80 -8.20 10.15 -0.90
CA PHE A 80 -8.40 10.04 0.55
C PHE A 80 -9.66 9.24 0.91
N ILE A 81 -10.81 9.60 0.34
CA ILE A 81 -12.09 8.93 0.62
C ILE A 81 -12.03 7.48 0.17
N GLY A 82 -11.56 7.23 -1.07
CA GLY A 82 -11.47 5.89 -1.64
C GLY A 82 -10.49 5.00 -0.86
N GLY A 83 -9.29 5.52 -0.58
CA GLY A 83 -8.26 4.88 0.24
C GLY A 83 -8.74 4.55 1.64
N PHE A 84 -9.23 5.55 2.38
CA PHE A 84 -9.69 5.35 3.75
C PHE A 84 -10.79 4.30 3.85
N LEU A 85 -11.83 4.40 3.02
CA LEU A 85 -12.92 3.42 3.03
C LEU A 85 -12.44 2.01 2.65
N SER A 86 -11.57 1.90 1.64
CA SER A 86 -11.06 0.60 1.19
C SER A 86 -10.24 -0.09 2.27
N ILE A 87 -9.30 0.66 2.86
CA ILE A 87 -8.39 0.13 3.87
C ILE A 87 -9.24 -0.28 5.09
N LEU A 88 -10.18 0.56 5.53
CA LEU A 88 -11.10 0.21 6.63
C LEU A 88 -11.92 -1.06 6.33
N SER A 89 -12.48 -1.18 5.12
CA SER A 89 -13.24 -2.37 4.72
C SER A 89 -12.37 -3.63 4.66
N ILE A 90 -11.14 -3.54 4.14
CA ILE A 90 -10.19 -4.66 4.09
C ILE A 90 -9.80 -5.09 5.51
N PHE A 91 -9.56 -4.14 6.41
CA PHE A 91 -9.26 -4.43 7.81
C PHE A 91 -10.41 -5.16 8.49
N ILE A 92 -11.65 -4.69 8.29
CA ILE A 92 -12.83 -5.36 8.85
C ILE A 92 -12.98 -6.76 8.26
N PHE A 93 -12.80 -6.90 6.95
CA PHE A 93 -12.89 -8.18 6.27
C PHE A 93 -11.88 -9.20 6.81
N LEU A 94 -10.60 -8.85 6.88
CA LEU A 94 -9.55 -9.77 7.32
C LEU A 94 -9.60 -10.06 8.83
N ASN A 95 -9.97 -9.08 9.67
CA ASN A 95 -10.01 -9.31 11.12
C ASN A 95 -11.29 -9.97 11.63
N TYR A 96 -12.43 -9.79 10.95
CA TYR A 96 -13.72 -10.25 11.49
C TYR A 96 -14.50 -11.17 10.55
N LEU A 97 -14.32 -11.07 9.23
CA LEU A 97 -15.08 -11.88 8.27
C LEU A 97 -14.29 -13.10 7.77
N ASN A 98 -12.97 -12.99 7.63
CA ASN A 98 -12.11 -14.07 7.16
C ASN A 98 -10.74 -14.06 7.86
N THR A 99 -10.73 -14.55 9.09
CA THR A 99 -9.49 -14.73 9.86
C THR A 99 -8.53 -15.76 9.25
N PRO A 100 -8.96 -16.86 8.58
CA PRO A 100 -8.01 -17.75 7.91
C PRO A 100 -7.16 -17.07 6.83
N ALA A 101 -7.74 -16.14 6.06
CA ALA A 101 -6.98 -15.37 5.06
C ALA A 101 -5.95 -14.45 5.72
N LYS A 102 -6.30 -13.86 6.87
CA LYS A 102 -5.38 -13.07 7.69
C LYS A 102 -4.22 -13.91 8.20
N ASP A 103 -4.51 -15.10 8.71
CA ASP A 103 -3.51 -16.02 9.26
C ASP A 103 -2.55 -16.52 8.16
N LEU A 104 -3.07 -16.81 6.96
CA LEU A 104 -2.26 -17.15 5.79
C LEU A 104 -1.31 -16.02 5.40
N LEU A 105 -1.81 -14.78 5.33
CA LEU A 105 -1.00 -13.60 5.00
C LEU A 105 0.10 -13.35 6.06
N ASN A 106 -0.24 -13.46 7.34
CA ASN A 106 0.74 -13.35 8.43
C ASN A 106 1.80 -14.45 8.36
N TYR A 107 1.39 -15.70 8.11
CA TYR A 107 2.31 -16.82 7.96
C TYR A 107 3.26 -16.62 6.79
N GLN A 108 2.74 -16.25 5.62
CA GLN A 108 3.54 -16.01 4.42
C GLN A 108 4.49 -14.83 4.63
N TYR A 109 4.05 -13.73 5.24
CA TYR A 109 4.90 -12.59 5.57
C TYR A 109 6.11 -12.96 6.45
N VAL A 110 5.86 -13.74 7.50
CA VAL A 110 6.91 -14.17 8.42
C VAL A 110 7.86 -15.14 7.73
N SER A 111 7.32 -16.06 6.92
CA SER A 111 8.10 -17.04 6.16
C SER A 111 8.98 -16.37 5.11
N THR A 112 8.44 -15.42 4.35
CA THR A 112 9.18 -14.65 3.33
C THR A 112 10.29 -13.82 3.98
N GLN A 113 10.02 -13.13 5.09
CA GLN A 113 11.08 -12.38 5.80
C GLN A 113 12.19 -13.27 6.33
N LYS A 114 11.86 -14.47 6.82
CA LYS A 114 12.86 -15.42 7.28
C LYS A 114 13.71 -15.91 6.11
N ALA A 115 13.08 -16.30 5.01
CA ALA A 115 13.80 -16.73 3.81
C ALA A 115 14.75 -15.64 3.27
N GLN A 116 14.29 -14.38 3.26
CA GLN A 116 15.12 -13.23 2.87
C GLN A 116 16.31 -13.03 3.82
N LEU A 117 16.11 -13.19 5.13
CA LEU A 117 17.20 -13.11 6.12
C LEU A 117 18.24 -14.21 5.88
N ASP A 118 17.80 -15.45 5.69
CA ASP A 118 18.68 -16.60 5.45
C ASP A 118 19.49 -16.42 4.15
N GLU A 119 18.84 -15.87 3.11
CA GLU A 119 19.47 -15.55 1.84
C GLU A 119 20.50 -14.41 1.97
N GLU A 120 20.13 -13.32 2.63
CA GLU A 120 21.01 -12.16 2.89
C GLU A 120 22.25 -12.56 3.67
N TYR A 121 22.08 -13.39 4.72
CA TYR A 121 23.17 -13.94 5.50
C TYR A 121 24.09 -14.83 4.64
N SER A 122 23.53 -15.78 3.90
CA SER A 122 24.30 -16.70 3.05
C SER A 122 25.09 -15.97 1.96
N LYS A 123 24.50 -14.93 1.34
CA LYS A 123 25.18 -14.08 0.36
C LYS A 123 26.30 -13.27 1.00
N SER A 124 26.02 -12.60 2.13
CA SER A 124 26.98 -11.74 2.81
C SER A 124 28.19 -12.53 3.31
N LYS A 125 27.95 -13.70 3.91
CA LYS A 125 29.02 -14.58 4.43
C LYS A 125 30.02 -15.03 3.36
N LYS A 126 29.59 -15.17 2.09
CA LYS A 126 30.46 -15.56 0.97
C LYS A 126 31.38 -14.44 0.49
N ILE A 127 31.03 -13.18 0.75
CA ILE A 127 31.73 -11.99 0.23
C ILE A 127 32.67 -11.40 1.29
N LEU A 128 32.38 -11.62 2.57
CA LEU A 128 33.22 -11.15 3.67
C LEU A 128 34.52 -11.97 3.78
N ALA A 129 35.65 -11.27 3.83
CA ALA A 129 36.98 -11.87 3.93
C ALA A 129 37.53 -11.90 5.36
N LYS A 130 37.13 -10.93 6.21
CA LYS A 130 37.65 -10.81 7.58
C LYS A 130 36.84 -11.67 8.53
N LYS A 131 37.55 -12.38 9.43
CA LYS A 131 36.92 -13.21 10.48
C LYS A 131 36.04 -12.39 11.43
N GLU A 132 36.45 -11.16 11.74
CA GLU A 132 35.70 -10.23 12.60
C GLU A 132 34.34 -9.85 11.98
N ASP A 133 34.33 -9.51 10.68
CA ASP A 133 33.08 -9.18 9.97
C ASP A 133 32.14 -10.39 9.87
N ILE A 134 32.69 -11.60 9.69
CA ILE A 134 31.91 -12.84 9.68
C ILE A 134 31.29 -13.10 11.06
N ALA A 135 32.03 -12.84 12.15
CA ALA A 135 31.54 -13.00 13.50
C ALA A 135 30.43 -11.99 13.85
N ASP A 136 30.59 -10.72 13.45
CA ASP A 136 29.55 -9.69 13.61
C ASP A 136 28.29 -10.03 12.78
N LEU A 137 28.46 -10.51 11.54
CA LEU A 137 27.35 -10.98 10.71
C LEU A 137 26.61 -12.16 11.36
N GLU A 138 27.33 -13.14 11.91
CA GLU A 138 26.75 -14.28 12.62
C GLU A 138 25.95 -13.81 13.82
N GLN A 139 26.52 -12.92 14.64
CA GLN A 139 25.83 -12.39 15.81
C GLN A 139 24.52 -11.70 15.41
N LYS A 140 24.56 -10.79 14.42
CA LYS A 140 23.37 -10.09 13.91
C LYS A 140 22.32 -11.04 13.35
N TYR A 141 22.75 -12.07 12.63
CA TYR A 141 21.87 -13.10 12.09
C TYR A 141 21.17 -13.86 13.22
N GLN A 142 21.90 -14.32 14.24
CA GLN A 142 21.33 -15.03 15.38
C GLN A 142 20.36 -14.14 16.18
N GLU A 143 20.71 -12.88 16.43
CA GLU A 143 19.84 -11.91 17.11
C GLU A 143 18.52 -11.72 16.33
N ARG A 144 18.59 -11.57 15.00
CA ARG A 144 17.39 -11.38 14.16
C ARG A 144 16.59 -12.67 14.01
N LEU A 145 17.23 -13.83 13.97
CA LEU A 145 16.59 -15.14 13.90
C LEU A 145 15.67 -15.39 15.11
N GLN A 146 16.07 -14.93 16.30
CA GLN A 146 15.23 -15.01 17.51
C GLN A 146 13.90 -14.26 17.39
N SER A 147 13.78 -13.29 16.48
CA SER A 147 12.51 -12.60 16.22
C SER A 147 11.49 -13.48 15.48
N PHE A 148 11.91 -14.61 14.92
CA PHE A 148 11.07 -15.60 14.24
C PHE A 148 10.71 -16.80 15.11
N ALA A 149 11.09 -16.79 16.40
CA ALA A 149 10.68 -17.81 17.34
C ALA A 149 9.13 -17.82 17.48
N PRO A 150 8.48 -19.00 17.62
CA PRO A 150 7.01 -19.12 17.64
C PRO A 150 6.30 -18.18 18.62
N GLU A 151 6.93 -17.92 19.76
CA GLU A 151 6.44 -17.01 20.81
C GLU A 151 6.41 -15.55 20.35
N ARG A 152 7.42 -15.11 19.58
CA ARG A 152 7.56 -13.73 19.07
C ARG A 152 6.87 -13.51 17.73
N VAL A 153 6.54 -14.58 17.01
CA VAL A 153 5.78 -14.51 15.74
C VAL A 153 4.34 -14.05 15.98
N LYS A 154 3.77 -14.32 17.16
CA LYS A 154 2.44 -13.81 17.54
C LYS A 154 2.37 -12.28 17.57
N ASP A 155 3.48 -11.61 17.86
CA ASP A 155 3.59 -10.14 17.84
C ASP A 155 3.79 -9.56 16.43
N LYS A 156 3.93 -10.40 15.40
CA LYS A 156 4.11 -10.00 14.01
C LYS A 156 2.81 -9.92 13.21
N ASP A 157 1.65 -9.83 13.87
CA ASP A 157 0.36 -9.62 13.18
C ASP A 157 0.35 -8.27 12.44
N MET A 158 0.37 -8.33 11.11
CA MET A 158 0.41 -7.15 10.25
C MET A 158 -0.94 -6.43 10.13
N PHE A 159 -2.01 -7.05 10.62
CA PHE A 159 -3.37 -6.53 10.54
C PHE A 159 -3.85 -5.97 11.89
N THR A 160 -2.93 -5.49 12.72
CA THR A 160 -3.25 -4.71 13.92
C THR A 160 -3.58 -3.26 13.55
N ALA A 161 -4.34 -2.57 14.40
CA ALA A 161 -4.67 -1.17 14.21
C ALA A 161 -3.43 -0.27 14.05
N ARG A 162 -2.31 -0.60 14.72
CA ARG A 162 -1.06 0.15 14.60
C ARG A 162 -0.44 0.01 13.20
N PHE A 163 -0.22 -1.21 12.72
CA PHE A 163 0.35 -1.43 11.39
C PHE A 163 -0.56 -0.88 10.30
N PHE A 164 -1.87 -1.05 10.47
CA PHE A 164 -2.90 -0.46 9.63
C PHE A 164 -2.78 1.06 9.51
N MET A 165 -2.68 1.78 10.64
CA MET A 165 -2.54 3.23 10.65
C MET A 165 -1.23 3.70 10.02
N LEU A 166 -0.14 2.97 10.23
CA LEU A 166 1.15 3.26 9.60
C LEU A 166 1.09 3.06 8.08
N TYR A 167 0.49 1.97 7.61
CA TYR A 167 0.30 1.70 6.19
C TYR A 167 -0.61 2.75 5.53
N PHE A 168 -1.72 3.11 6.19
CA PHE A 168 -2.58 4.18 5.71
C PHE A 168 -1.86 5.52 5.66
N ALA A 169 -1.04 5.85 6.66
CA ALA A 169 -0.23 7.07 6.64
C ALA A 169 0.74 7.10 5.45
N ALA A 170 1.36 5.96 5.10
CA ALA A 170 2.21 5.87 3.91
C ALA A 170 1.43 6.15 2.61
N ILE A 171 0.22 5.61 2.48
CA ILE A 171 -0.69 5.89 1.36
C ILE A 171 -1.06 7.37 1.32
N LEU A 172 -1.35 7.99 2.46
CA LEU A 172 -1.67 9.42 2.53
C LEU A 172 -0.51 10.31 2.09
N ILE A 173 0.73 9.92 2.40
CA ILE A 173 1.92 10.64 1.93
C ILE A 173 1.99 10.58 0.40
N TYR A 174 1.77 9.41 -0.19
CA TYR A 174 1.69 9.25 -1.64
C TYR A 174 0.58 10.14 -2.23
N ASP A 175 -0.64 10.05 -1.71
CA ASP A 175 -1.79 10.82 -2.19
C ASP A 175 -1.54 12.34 -2.09
N LEU A 176 -0.90 12.79 -1.00
CA LEU A 176 -0.53 14.18 -0.79
C LEU A 176 0.47 14.65 -1.85
N ILE A 177 1.59 13.94 -1.99
CA ILE A 177 2.64 14.29 -2.95
C ILE A 177 2.07 14.31 -4.38
N PHE A 178 1.33 13.28 -4.76
CA PHE A 178 0.72 13.19 -6.09
C PHE A 178 -0.28 14.33 -6.33
N SER A 179 -1.10 14.67 -5.34
CA SER A 179 -2.05 15.77 -5.44
C SER A 179 -1.36 17.13 -5.57
N LEU A 180 -0.21 17.34 -4.93
CA LEU A 180 0.61 18.55 -5.11
C LEU A 180 1.10 18.65 -6.56
N PHE A 181 1.58 17.55 -7.15
CA PHE A 181 1.98 17.50 -8.56
C PHE A 181 0.82 17.81 -9.50
N ILE A 182 -0.34 17.18 -9.32
CA ILE A 182 -1.53 17.44 -10.13
C ILE A 182 -1.99 18.90 -9.98
N GLY A 183 -2.00 19.42 -8.75
CA GLY A 183 -2.31 20.82 -8.47
C GLY A 183 -1.39 21.77 -9.25
N ALA A 184 -0.08 21.53 -9.19
CA ALA A 184 0.93 22.33 -9.89
C ALA A 184 0.84 22.21 -11.41
N PHE A 185 0.52 21.03 -11.93
CA PHE A 185 0.39 20.78 -13.37
C PHE A 185 -0.79 21.53 -13.98
N PHE A 186 -1.97 21.49 -13.33
CA PHE A 186 -3.17 22.11 -13.88
C PHE A 186 -3.32 23.60 -13.60
N ARG A 187 -2.67 24.17 -12.56
CA ARG A 187 -2.80 25.59 -12.18
C ARG A 187 -2.45 26.59 -13.28
N SER A 188 -1.65 26.16 -14.27
CA SER A 188 -1.09 27.01 -15.33
C SER A 188 -1.67 26.72 -16.72
N ARG A 189 -2.62 25.79 -16.82
CA ARG A 189 -3.15 25.30 -18.11
C ARG A 189 -4.54 25.87 -18.35
N SER A 190 -4.74 26.52 -19.48
CA SER A 190 -6.08 26.77 -20.04
C SER A 190 -6.48 25.60 -20.95
N ALA A 191 -7.71 25.10 -20.83
CA ALA A 191 -8.26 24.11 -21.74
C ALA A 191 -8.49 24.79 -23.09
N LYS A 192 -7.61 24.50 -24.04
CA LYS A 192 -7.85 24.76 -25.46
C LYS A 192 -8.70 23.63 -26.04
#